data_AF-A0A924LLD9-F1
#
_entry.id   AF-A0A924LLD9-F1
#
_cell.length_a   1.000
_cell.length_b   1.000
_cell.length_c   1.000
_cell.angle_alpha   90.00
_cell.angle_beta   90.00
_cell.angle_gamma   90.00
#
_symmetry.space_group_name_H-M   'P 1'
#
loop_
_entity.id
_entity.type
_entity.pdbx_description
1 polymer ?
#
loop_
_entity_poly.entity_id
_entity_poly.type
_entity_poly.pdbx_seq_one_letter_code
_entity_poly.pdbx_strand_id
1 'polypeptide(L)'
;MDERPRHIPPQHLSPGQFLGLLAGAIMLIVVGICLLPHSRFVRFNNLTEPAVIKAGWIYERIHHDQTPIDIMFIGTSRSVFGVDSAGVESAYRQATRQNLHVVNFAMQHLGRDLHYLLAREALLNRTIKLLVLEITEDEPRDLHPAFGPLADVSDILLAPLIINVSYFANLGRLPLRQMQLFLRTTLPGVYGTTLKFTPAKY
;
A
#
# COMPACT_ATOMS: atom_id res chain seq x y z
N MET A 1 -48.99 -52.97 12.99
CA MET A 1 -48.28 -51.67 12.89
C MET A 1 -47.19 -51.86 11.86
N ASP A 2 -47.44 -51.43 10.63
CA ASP A 2 -46.55 -51.59 9.48
C ASP A 2 -45.82 -50.25 9.26
N GLU A 3 -44.69 -50.06 9.93
CA GLU A 3 -43.83 -48.88 9.73
C GLU A 3 -42.96 -49.10 8.50
N ARG A 4 -43.49 -48.80 7.32
CA ARG A 4 -42.65 -48.72 6.13
C ARG A 4 -41.77 -47.47 6.21
N PRO A 5 -40.45 -47.59 5.96
CA PRO A 5 -39.55 -46.45 6.00
C PRO A 5 -39.97 -45.43 4.95
N ARG A 6 -40.18 -44.18 5.39
CA ARG A 6 -40.46 -43.05 4.50
C ARG A 6 -39.27 -42.89 3.55
N HIS A 7 -39.47 -43.21 2.29
CA HIS A 7 -38.51 -42.96 1.23
C HIS A 7 -38.41 -41.45 1.05
N ILE A 8 -37.40 -40.83 1.65
CA ILE A 8 -37.09 -39.41 1.42
C ILE A 8 -36.46 -39.36 0.03
N PRO A 9 -37.07 -38.70 -0.96
CA PRO A 9 -36.44 -38.56 -2.27
C PRO A 9 -35.15 -37.75 -2.13
N PRO A 10 -34.09 -38.09 -2.88
CA PRO A 10 -32.85 -37.33 -2.86
C PRO A 10 -33.15 -35.88 -3.23
N GLN A 11 -32.82 -34.95 -2.33
CA GLN A 11 -32.92 -33.52 -2.60
C GLN A 11 -31.82 -33.14 -3.59
N HIS A 12 -32.17 -33.13 -4.88
CA HIS A 12 -31.29 -32.62 -5.91
C HIS A 12 -31.35 -31.09 -5.91
N LEU A 13 -30.20 -30.45 -5.78
CA LEU A 13 -30.09 -29.00 -5.98
C LEU A 13 -30.46 -28.68 -7.42
N SER A 14 -31.32 -27.67 -7.61
CA SER A 14 -31.51 -27.10 -8.93
C SER A 14 -30.18 -26.51 -9.45
N PRO A 15 -29.97 -26.45 -10.78
CA PRO A 15 -28.76 -25.84 -11.34
C PRO A 15 -28.49 -24.42 -10.81
N GLY A 16 -29.54 -23.62 -10.59
CA GLY A 16 -29.41 -22.28 -10.00
C GLY A 16 -28.94 -22.28 -8.53
N GLN A 17 -29.44 -23.21 -7.72
CA GLN A 17 -28.97 -23.37 -6.33
C GLN A 17 -27.51 -23.82 -6.29
N PHE A 18 -27.12 -24.75 -7.15
CA PHE A 18 -25.72 -25.19 -7.25
C PHE A 18 -24.79 -24.03 -7.66
N LEU A 19 -25.14 -23.27 -8.69
CA LEU A 19 -24.36 -22.11 -9.13
C LEU A 19 -24.28 -21.02 -8.05
N GLY A 20 -25.38 -20.76 -7.34
CA GLY A 20 -25.40 -19.81 -6.22
C GLY A 20 -24.48 -20.24 -5.08
N LEU A 21 -24.51 -21.52 -4.70
CA LEU A 21 -23.61 -22.06 -3.67
C LEU A 21 -22.14 -21.99 -4.11
N LEU A 22 -21.85 -22.33 -5.36
CA LEU A 22 -20.51 -22.26 -5.92
C LEU A 22 -19.98 -20.81 -5.92
N ALA A 23 -20.76 -19.85 -6.39
CA ALA A 23 -20.40 -18.45 -6.38
C ALA A 23 -20.20 -17.91 -4.95
N GLY A 24 -21.07 -18.29 -4.02
CA GLY A 24 -20.93 -17.96 -2.60
C GLY A 24 -19.64 -18.51 -1.98
N ALA A 25 -19.31 -19.77 -2.27
CA ALA A 25 -18.08 -20.39 -1.79
C ALA A 25 -16.83 -19.69 -2.35
N ILE A 26 -16.80 -19.37 -3.64
CA ILE A 26 -15.70 -18.62 -4.27
C ILE A 26 -15.56 -17.24 -3.62
N MET A 27 -16.67 -16.52 -3.41
CA MET A 27 -16.64 -15.20 -2.77
C MET A 27 -16.09 -15.28 -1.34
N LEU A 28 -16.50 -16.28 -0.56
CA LEU A 28 -15.97 -16.50 0.79
C LEU A 28 -14.47 -16.79 0.78
N ILE A 29 -13.98 -17.58 -0.16
CA ILE A 29 -12.54 -17.86 -0.32
C ILE A 29 -11.79 -16.58 -0.66
N VAL A 30 -12.29 -15.79 -1.62
CA VAL A 30 -11.67 -14.52 -2.03
C VAL A 30 -11.60 -13.54 -0.86
N VAL A 31 -12.69 -13.39 -0.10
CA VAL A 31 -12.71 -12.57 1.11
C VAL A 31 -11.72 -13.10 2.14
N GLY A 32 -11.70 -14.41 2.38
CA GLY A 32 -10.75 -15.05 3.30
C GLY A 32 -9.29 -14.78 2.92
N ILE A 33 -8.94 -14.87 1.64
CA ILE A 33 -7.60 -14.54 1.12
C ILE A 33 -7.28 -13.06 1.35
N CYS A 34 -8.23 -12.16 1.11
CA CYS A 34 -8.03 -10.72 1.30
C CYS A 34 -7.81 -10.31 2.77
N LEU A 35 -8.23 -11.16 3.72
CA LEU A 35 -8.07 -10.97 5.17
C LEU A 35 -6.81 -11.64 5.75
N LEU A 36 -6.01 -12.32 4.92
CA LEU A 36 -4.78 -12.97 5.41
C LEU A 36 -3.82 -11.93 6.03
N PRO A 37 -3.27 -12.21 7.23
CA PRO A 37 -2.39 -11.28 7.91
C PRO A 37 -1.05 -11.18 7.19
N HIS A 38 -0.48 -9.98 7.08
CA HIS A 38 0.87 -9.81 6.53
C HIS A 38 1.58 -8.66 7.23
N SER A 39 2.91 -8.65 7.15
CA SER A 39 3.70 -7.54 7.65
C SER A 39 3.57 -6.35 6.72
N ARG A 40 3.16 -5.19 7.26
CA ARG A 40 3.11 -3.93 6.50
C ARG A 40 4.50 -3.53 6.01
N PHE A 41 5.56 -3.80 6.78
CA PHE A 41 6.94 -3.54 6.34
C PHE A 41 7.29 -4.31 5.05
N VAL A 42 6.88 -5.58 4.96
CA VAL A 42 7.13 -6.42 3.78
C VAL A 42 6.54 -5.81 2.52
N ARG A 43 5.36 -5.18 2.62
CA ARG A 43 4.71 -4.48 1.50
C ARG A 43 5.60 -3.37 0.92
N PHE A 44 6.20 -2.56 1.78
CA PHE A 44 7.07 -1.45 1.38
C PHE A 44 8.46 -1.93 0.94
N ASN A 45 9.02 -2.94 1.61
CA ASN A 45 10.38 -3.43 1.35
C ASN A 45 10.48 -4.35 0.12
N ASN A 46 9.35 -4.91 -0.33
CA ASN A 46 9.28 -5.77 -1.53
C ASN A 46 9.41 -5.01 -2.84
N LEU A 47 9.29 -3.67 -2.83
CA LEU A 47 9.52 -2.85 -4.00
C LEU A 47 11.04 -2.70 -4.22
N THR A 48 11.52 -3.26 -5.33
CA THR A 48 12.95 -3.28 -5.66
C THR A 48 13.26 -2.50 -6.92
N GLU A 49 12.25 -2.01 -7.64
CA GLU A 49 12.46 -1.19 -8.83
C GLU A 49 13.10 0.15 -8.46
N PRO A 50 14.09 0.64 -9.22
CA PRO A 50 14.81 1.88 -8.90
C PRO A 50 13.90 3.09 -8.66
N ALA A 51 12.76 3.16 -9.35
CA ALA A 51 11.78 4.24 -9.25
C ALA A 51 11.14 4.37 -7.85
N VAL A 52 11.06 3.26 -7.12
CA VAL A 52 10.28 3.13 -5.86
C VAL A 52 11.05 2.41 -4.77
N ILE A 53 12.34 2.10 -5.00
CA ILE A 53 13.16 1.30 -4.09
C ILE A 53 13.09 1.85 -2.67
N LYS A 54 13.17 3.18 -2.50
CA LYS A 54 13.13 3.84 -1.18
C LYS A 54 11.84 3.68 -0.39
N ALA A 55 10.80 3.03 -0.90
CA ALA A 55 9.57 2.75 -0.16
C ALA A 55 9.85 2.08 1.20
N GLY A 56 10.79 1.13 1.25
CA GLY A 56 11.21 0.51 2.51
C GLY A 56 11.85 1.49 3.49
N TRP A 57 12.68 2.42 3.01
CA TRP A 57 13.24 3.49 3.83
C TRP A 57 12.19 4.50 4.30
N ILE A 58 11.22 4.86 3.44
CA ILE A 58 10.11 5.74 3.83
C ILE A 58 9.31 5.10 4.98
N TYR A 59 8.99 3.81 4.88
CA TYR A 59 8.30 3.10 5.95
C TYR A 59 9.11 3.12 7.25
N GLU A 60 10.41 2.79 7.19
CA GLU A 60 11.29 2.85 8.37
C GLU A 60 11.30 4.24 9.00
N ARG A 61 11.43 5.28 8.16
CA ARG A 61 11.47 6.68 8.60
C ARG A 61 10.18 7.12 9.28
N ILE A 62 9.03 6.60 8.82
CA ILE A 62 7.70 6.89 9.36
C ILE A 62 7.39 6.05 10.61
N HIS A 63 7.80 4.80 10.71
CA HIS A 63 7.33 3.92 11.79
C HIS A 63 8.36 3.62 12.89
N HIS A 64 9.65 3.74 12.61
CA HIS A 64 10.70 3.25 13.49
C HIS A 64 11.78 4.29 13.83
N ASP A 65 12.16 5.15 12.87
CA ASP A 65 13.15 6.21 13.11
C ASP A 65 12.60 7.28 14.08
N GLN A 66 13.31 7.60 15.15
CA GLN A 66 12.86 8.58 16.15
C GLN A 66 13.15 10.04 15.77
N THR A 67 13.89 10.29 14.70
CA THR A 67 14.18 11.63 14.22
C THR A 67 12.86 12.36 13.87
N PRO A 68 12.61 13.59 14.33
CA PRO A 68 11.39 14.33 13.99
C PRO A 68 11.22 14.50 12.47
N ILE A 69 9.99 14.68 11.99
CA ILE A 69 9.69 15.04 10.60
C ILE A 69 8.95 16.38 10.64
N ASP A 70 9.68 17.48 10.64
CA ASP A 70 9.07 18.81 10.70
C ASP A 70 8.51 19.22 9.34
N ILE A 71 9.29 19.04 8.27
CA ILE A 71 8.88 19.28 6.89
C ILE A 71 8.98 17.99 6.09
N MET A 72 7.90 17.66 5.38
CA MET A 72 7.83 16.51 4.50
C MET A 72 7.51 16.95 3.07
N PHE A 73 8.36 16.56 2.13
CA PHE A 73 8.11 16.72 0.70
C PHE A 73 7.56 15.42 0.10
N ILE A 74 6.46 15.51 -0.64
CA ILE A 74 5.92 14.44 -1.48
C ILE A 74 5.76 15.00 -2.89
N GLY A 75 6.27 14.27 -3.88
CA GLY A 75 6.24 14.69 -5.27
C GLY A 75 6.80 13.63 -6.21
N THR A 76 7.19 14.08 -7.39
CA THR A 76 7.63 13.25 -8.51
C THR A 76 9.16 13.15 -8.57
N SER A 77 9.70 12.66 -9.69
CA SER A 77 11.13 12.73 -9.98
C SER A 77 11.71 14.14 -9.88
N ARG A 78 10.93 15.20 -10.16
CA ARG A 78 11.38 16.58 -9.99
C ARG A 78 11.69 16.90 -8.54
N SER A 79 10.79 16.54 -7.61
CA SER A 79 11.05 16.69 -6.17
C SER A 79 12.15 15.76 -5.68
N VAL A 80 12.26 14.54 -6.22
CA VAL A 80 13.36 13.59 -5.87
C VAL A 80 14.72 14.24 -6.07
N PHE A 81 14.96 14.87 -7.22
CA PHE A 81 16.26 15.44 -7.57
C PHE A 81 16.40 16.93 -7.24
N GLY A 82 15.28 17.65 -7.08
CA GLY A 82 15.26 19.10 -6.88
C GLY A 82 15.30 19.54 -5.42
N VAL A 83 14.95 18.66 -4.48
CA VAL A 83 14.92 19.01 -3.04
C VAL A 83 16.10 18.38 -2.30
N ASP A 84 17.05 19.22 -1.93
CA ASP A 84 18.11 18.89 -0.97
C ASP A 84 17.64 19.19 0.46
N SER A 85 17.24 18.13 1.19
CA SER A 85 16.75 18.26 2.57
C SER A 85 17.80 18.82 3.52
N ALA A 86 19.07 18.42 3.39
CA ALA A 86 20.15 18.89 4.25
C ALA A 86 20.48 20.37 3.98
N GLY A 87 20.42 20.77 2.71
CA GLY A 87 20.52 22.17 2.29
C GLY A 87 19.44 23.04 2.91
N VAL A 88 18.18 22.59 2.89
CA VAL A 88 17.04 23.30 3.53
C VAL A 88 17.25 23.42 5.04
N GLU A 89 17.63 22.34 5.72
CA GLU A 89 17.91 22.36 7.17
C GLU A 89 19.04 23.33 7.52
N SER A 90 20.13 23.32 6.75
CA SER A 90 21.28 24.21 6.94
C SER A 90 20.89 25.67 6.75
N ALA A 91 20.18 26.00 5.66
CA ALA A 91 19.71 27.35 5.38
C ALA A 91 18.75 27.86 6.47
N TYR A 92 17.80 27.03 6.92
CA TYR A 92 16.88 27.38 8.00
C TYR A 92 17.62 27.66 9.32
N ARG A 93 18.60 26.81 9.66
CA ARG A 93 19.42 26.97 10.87
C ARG A 93 20.27 28.24 10.84
N GLN A 94 20.82 28.58 9.69
CA GLN A 94 21.59 29.83 9.52
C GLN A 94 20.71 31.06 9.71
N ALA A 95 19.48 31.04 9.17
CA ALA A 95 18.55 32.16 9.26
C ALA A 95 17.90 32.33 10.65
N THR A 96 17.57 31.24 11.33
CA THR A 96 16.71 31.27 12.54
C THR A 96 17.42 30.84 13.83
N ARG A 97 18.61 30.23 13.72
CA ARG A 97 19.32 29.55 14.83
C ARG A 97 18.54 28.39 15.46
N GLN A 98 17.47 27.91 14.81
CA GLN A 98 16.69 26.77 15.25
C GLN A 98 17.00 25.53 14.40
N ASN A 99 16.81 24.36 15.00
CA ASN A 99 16.89 23.09 14.28
C ASN A 99 15.53 22.72 13.70
N LEU A 100 15.58 22.07 12.54
CA LEU A 100 14.45 21.58 11.79
C LEU A 100 14.87 20.27 11.15
N HIS A 101 13.95 19.32 11.04
CA HIS A 101 14.17 18.05 10.33
C HIS A 101 13.30 17.97 9.09
N VAL A 102 13.94 17.79 7.94
CA VAL A 102 13.34 17.79 6.61
C VAL A 102 13.51 16.41 5.99
N VAL A 103 12.45 15.88 5.38
CA VAL A 103 12.52 14.62 4.64
C VAL A 103 11.92 14.77 3.25
N ASN A 104 12.57 14.12 2.28
CA ASN A 104 12.09 14.04 0.90
C ASN A 104 11.55 12.63 0.59
N PHE A 105 10.22 12.48 0.68
CA PHE A 105 9.50 11.25 0.37
C PHE A 105 8.99 11.18 -1.08
N ALA A 106 9.36 12.12 -1.95
CA ALA A 106 8.97 12.11 -3.36
C ALA A 106 9.37 10.80 -4.06
N MET A 107 8.55 10.22 -4.92
CA MET A 107 8.90 9.02 -5.70
C MET A 107 8.84 9.33 -7.19
N GLN A 108 9.50 8.54 -8.03
CA GLN A 108 9.42 8.76 -9.48
C GLN A 108 8.01 8.42 -9.97
N HIS A 109 7.53 9.19 -10.96
CA HIS A 109 6.14 9.22 -11.46
C HIS A 109 5.17 9.96 -10.54
N LEU A 110 4.17 10.58 -11.18
CA LEU A 110 3.05 11.21 -10.48
C LEU A 110 1.96 10.17 -10.25
N GLY A 111 1.35 10.24 -9.06
CA GLY A 111 0.09 9.57 -8.79
C GLY A 111 -0.47 10.06 -7.47
N ARG A 112 -1.64 10.71 -7.53
CA ARG A 112 -2.27 11.36 -6.37
C ARG A 112 -2.69 10.35 -5.30
N ASP A 113 -2.95 9.12 -5.72
CA ASP A 113 -3.22 7.95 -4.89
C ASP A 113 -2.03 7.57 -4.00
N LEU A 114 -0.81 7.53 -4.54
CA LEU A 114 0.40 7.31 -3.76
C LEU A 114 0.74 8.51 -2.89
N HIS A 115 0.56 9.73 -3.40
CA HIS A 115 0.73 10.94 -2.58
C HIS A 115 -0.20 10.90 -1.35
N TYR A 116 -1.47 10.53 -1.56
CA TYR A 116 -2.44 10.35 -0.49
C TYR A 116 -2.01 9.26 0.49
N LEU A 117 -1.58 8.10 -0.01
CA LEU A 117 -1.12 6.98 0.81
C LEU A 117 0.04 7.39 1.72
N LEU A 118 1.09 8.01 1.16
CA LEU A 118 2.25 8.45 1.94
C LEU A 118 1.89 9.56 2.93
N ALA A 119 1.10 10.55 2.50
CA ALA A 119 0.67 11.64 3.36
C ALA A 119 -0.15 11.11 4.55
N ARG A 120 -1.12 10.22 4.28
CA ARG A 120 -1.93 9.58 5.33
C ARG A 120 -1.04 8.77 6.27
N GLU A 121 -0.18 7.90 5.75
CA GLU A 121 0.67 7.05 6.59
C GLU A 121 1.57 7.91 7.50
N ALA A 122 2.18 8.97 6.95
CA ALA A 122 3.03 9.86 7.72
C ALA A 122 2.24 10.67 8.77
N LEU A 123 1.11 11.28 8.38
CA LEU A 123 0.29 12.11 9.28
C LEU A 123 -0.39 11.32 10.40
N LEU A 124 -0.69 10.03 10.19
CA LEU A 124 -1.25 9.17 11.24
C LEU A 124 -0.20 8.72 12.26
N ASN A 125 1.09 8.73 11.90
CA ASN A 125 2.16 8.18 12.73
C ASN A 125 3.14 9.25 13.25
N ARG A 126 3.12 10.47 12.70
CA ARG A 126 4.06 11.55 13.01
C ARG A 126 3.38 12.91 13.05
N THR A 127 3.94 13.80 13.88
CA THR A 127 3.57 15.21 13.90
C THR A 127 4.38 15.95 12.84
N ILE A 128 3.72 16.32 11.74
CA ILE A 128 4.33 17.06 10.63
C ILE A 128 3.89 18.52 10.73
N LYS A 129 4.86 19.46 10.74
CA LYS A 129 4.56 20.90 10.82
C LYS A 129 4.23 21.49 9.46
N LEU A 130 4.88 21.00 8.40
CA LEU A 130 4.63 21.41 7.03
C LEU A 130 4.69 20.21 6.07
N LEU A 131 3.62 20.02 5.32
CA LEU A 131 3.56 19.11 4.18
C LEU A 131 3.65 19.91 2.89
N VAL A 132 4.69 19.66 2.09
CA VAL A 132 4.88 20.23 0.75
C VAL A 132 4.51 19.18 -0.28
N LEU A 133 3.45 19.45 -1.05
CA LEU A 133 2.96 18.59 -2.12
C LEU A 133 3.34 19.19 -3.47
N GLU A 134 3.99 18.39 -4.32
CA GLU A 134 4.19 18.75 -5.72
C GLU A 134 2.84 18.76 -6.46
N ILE A 135 2.65 19.79 -7.28
CA ILE A 135 1.52 19.99 -8.18
C ILE A 135 2.11 20.24 -9.58
N THR A 136 1.47 19.68 -10.60
CA THR A 136 1.84 19.87 -12.00
C THR A 136 0.67 20.46 -12.77
N GLU A 137 0.95 21.17 -13.87
CA GLU A 137 -0.10 21.76 -14.72
C GLU A 137 -1.02 20.69 -15.31
N ASP A 138 -0.44 19.55 -15.68
CA ASP A 138 -1.16 18.37 -16.11
C ASP A 138 -1.07 17.30 -15.01
N GLU A 139 -2.23 16.93 -14.45
CA GLU A 139 -2.35 15.87 -13.46
C GLU A 139 -3.02 14.64 -14.13
N PRO A 140 -2.23 13.61 -14.51
CA PRO A 140 -2.78 12.41 -15.08
C PRO A 140 -3.71 11.75 -14.06
N ARG A 141 -4.81 11.18 -14.56
CA ARG A 141 -5.75 10.38 -13.75
C ARG A 141 -5.28 8.95 -13.53
N ASP A 142 -4.10 8.62 -14.05
CA ASP A 142 -3.49 7.32 -13.88
C ASP A 142 -3.01 7.15 -12.43
N LEU A 143 -3.13 5.92 -11.95
CA LEU A 143 -2.61 5.54 -10.65
C LEU A 143 -1.10 5.46 -10.69
N HIS A 144 -0.46 5.74 -9.56
CA HIS A 144 0.95 5.48 -9.43
C HIS A 144 1.22 3.96 -9.58
N PRO A 145 2.24 3.53 -10.34
CA PRO A 145 2.56 2.10 -10.48
C PRO A 145 2.77 1.37 -9.14
N ALA A 146 3.34 2.08 -8.17
CA ALA A 146 3.56 1.60 -6.80
C ALA A 146 2.31 1.61 -5.89
N PHE A 147 1.21 2.27 -6.25
CA PHE A 147 0.02 2.33 -5.39
C PHE A 147 -0.59 0.94 -5.21
N GLY A 148 -0.79 0.19 -6.29
CA GLY A 148 -1.35 -1.16 -6.23
C GLY A 148 -0.60 -2.08 -5.28
N PRO A 149 0.74 -2.17 -5.31
CA PRO A 149 1.50 -2.91 -4.32
C PRO A 149 1.46 -2.36 -2.89
N LEU A 150 1.44 -1.03 -2.70
CA LEU A 150 1.55 -0.38 -1.38
C LEU A 150 0.22 -0.14 -0.66
N ALA A 151 -0.89 -0.11 -1.38
CA ALA A 151 -2.20 0.23 -0.85
C ALA A 151 -2.70 -0.79 0.19
N ASP A 152 -3.37 -0.32 1.24
CA ASP A 152 -4.18 -1.19 2.09
C ASP A 152 -5.36 -1.77 1.28
N VAL A 153 -5.99 -2.83 1.80
CA VAL A 153 -7.22 -3.37 1.19
C VAL A 153 -8.29 -2.29 1.10
N SER A 154 -8.46 -1.51 2.17
CA SER A 154 -9.42 -0.42 2.25
C SER A 154 -9.19 0.66 1.21
N ASP A 155 -7.93 0.94 0.85
CA ASP A 155 -7.61 1.96 -0.14
C ASP A 155 -8.08 1.59 -1.53
N ILE A 156 -8.02 0.29 -1.86
CA ILE A 156 -8.50 -0.22 -3.15
C ILE A 156 -10.03 -0.28 -3.14
N LEU A 157 -10.65 -0.78 -2.06
CA LEU A 157 -12.10 -0.93 -1.97
C LEU A 157 -12.85 0.41 -1.90
N LEU A 158 -12.27 1.40 -1.23
CA LEU A 158 -12.88 2.72 -1.04
C LEU A 158 -12.37 3.74 -2.06
N ALA A 159 -11.56 3.32 -3.04
CA ALA A 159 -11.09 4.22 -4.08
C ALA A 159 -12.29 4.76 -4.90
N PRO A 160 -12.29 6.06 -5.23
CA PRO A 160 -13.37 6.66 -5.98
C PRO A 160 -13.44 6.11 -7.41
N LEU A 161 -14.50 5.34 -7.69
CA LEU A 161 -14.76 4.67 -8.96
C LEU A 161 -14.70 5.60 -10.18
N ILE A 162 -15.18 6.85 -10.03
CA ILE A 162 -15.33 7.80 -11.14
C ILE A 162 -13.98 8.28 -11.67
N ILE A 163 -12.97 8.41 -10.81
CA ILE A 163 -11.66 8.95 -11.19
C ILE A 163 -10.57 7.88 -11.28
N ASN A 164 -10.80 6.70 -10.69
CA ASN A 164 -9.85 5.60 -10.71
C ASN A 164 -10.08 4.67 -11.91
N VAL A 165 -9.41 4.98 -13.03
CA VAL A 165 -9.46 4.19 -14.27
C VAL A 165 -8.96 2.74 -14.09
N SER A 166 -8.19 2.46 -13.04
CA SER A 166 -7.61 1.15 -12.75
C SER A 166 -8.32 0.39 -11.62
N TYR A 167 -9.49 0.87 -11.16
CA TYR A 167 -10.20 0.31 -10.01
C TYR A 167 -10.43 -1.21 -10.12
N PHE A 168 -11.08 -1.66 -11.20
CA PHE A 168 -11.40 -3.09 -11.38
C PHE A 168 -10.14 -3.94 -11.56
N ALA A 169 -9.11 -3.40 -12.21
CA ALA A 169 -7.84 -4.10 -12.38
C ALA A 169 -7.12 -4.29 -11.03
N ASN A 170 -7.17 -3.30 -10.14
CA ASN A 170 -6.64 -3.43 -8.79
C ASN A 170 -7.47 -4.38 -7.93
N LEU A 171 -8.80 -4.32 -8.03
CA LEU A 171 -9.70 -5.21 -7.32
C LEU A 171 -9.46 -6.67 -7.70
N GLY A 172 -9.31 -6.97 -8.99
CA GLY A 172 -9.04 -8.33 -9.48
C GLY A 172 -7.66 -8.88 -9.08
N ARG A 173 -6.66 -8.00 -8.91
CA ARG A 173 -5.30 -8.39 -8.46
C ARG A 173 -5.17 -8.55 -6.95
N LEU A 174 -6.11 -7.98 -6.18
CA LEU A 174 -6.04 -7.92 -4.73
C LEU A 174 -5.87 -9.29 -4.06
N PRO A 175 -6.61 -10.36 -4.42
CA PRO A 175 -6.48 -11.65 -3.74
C PRO A 175 -5.10 -12.27 -3.94
N LEU A 176 -4.59 -12.26 -5.18
CA LEU A 176 -3.25 -12.78 -5.48
C LEU A 176 -2.17 -11.99 -4.74
N ARG A 177 -2.28 -10.65 -4.71
CA ARG A 177 -1.38 -9.78 -3.96
C ARG A 177 -1.36 -10.15 -2.46
N GLN A 178 -2.52 -10.33 -1.84
CA GLN A 178 -2.61 -10.64 -0.41
C GLN A 178 -2.03 -12.02 -0.09
N MET A 179 -2.31 -13.00 -0.93
CA MET A 179 -1.69 -14.33 -0.81
C MET A 179 -0.16 -14.24 -0.91
N GLN A 180 0.38 -13.48 -1.87
CA GLN A 180 1.83 -13.27 -2.00
C GLN A 180 2.45 -12.59 -0.78
N LEU A 181 1.81 -11.55 -0.23
CA LEU A 181 2.30 -10.86 0.97
C LEU A 181 2.25 -11.76 2.20
N PHE A 182 1.19 -12.55 2.37
CA PHE A 182 1.08 -13.55 3.45
C PHE A 182 2.21 -14.58 3.35
N LEU A 183 2.45 -15.14 2.16
CA LEU A 183 3.50 -16.15 1.95
C LEU A 183 4.90 -15.55 2.21
N ARG A 184 5.18 -14.34 1.74
CA ARG A 184 6.46 -13.66 1.99
C ARG A 184 6.67 -13.31 3.47
N THR A 185 5.59 -13.00 4.18
CA THR A 185 5.63 -12.73 5.62
C THR A 185 5.89 -14.02 6.41
N THR A 186 5.22 -15.12 6.03
CA THR A 186 5.26 -16.39 6.78
C THR A 186 6.51 -17.22 6.45
N LEU A 187 6.97 -17.18 5.19
CA LEU A 187 8.09 -17.97 4.67
C LEU A 187 9.18 -17.07 4.08
N PRO A 188 9.75 -16.11 4.84
CA PRO A 188 10.66 -15.11 4.30
C PRO A 188 11.91 -15.72 3.64
N GLY A 189 12.45 -16.81 4.18
CA GLY A 189 13.64 -17.49 3.66
C GLY A 189 13.44 -18.10 2.26
N VAL A 190 12.23 -18.60 1.95
CA VAL A 190 11.92 -19.17 0.62
C VAL A 190 11.86 -18.08 -0.44
N TYR A 191 11.39 -16.89 -0.07
CA TYR A 191 11.21 -15.76 -0.98
C TYR A 191 12.34 -14.74 -0.94
N GLY A 192 13.44 -15.02 -0.22
CA GLY A 192 14.55 -14.07 -0.03
C GLY A 192 14.11 -12.72 0.55
N THR A 193 12.99 -12.69 1.28
CA THR A 193 12.39 -11.45 1.80
C THR A 193 12.98 -11.12 3.17
N THR A 194 13.45 -9.89 3.35
CA THR A 194 13.88 -9.42 4.67
C THR A 194 12.69 -8.83 5.44
N LEU A 195 12.53 -9.25 6.69
CA LEU A 195 11.51 -8.72 7.60
C LEU A 195 12.00 -7.51 8.42
N LYS A 196 13.26 -7.10 8.21
CA LYS A 196 13.90 -5.99 8.91
C LYS A 196 14.51 -5.02 7.90
N PHE A 197 14.53 -3.76 8.27
CA PHE A 197 15.18 -2.71 7.49
C PHE A 197 16.70 -2.98 7.41
N THR A 198 17.26 -2.73 6.23
CA THR A 198 18.70 -2.89 5.96
C THR A 198 19.19 -1.60 5.31
N PRO A 199 19.85 -0.70 6.07
CA PRO A 199 20.26 0.61 5.56
C PRO A 199 21.14 0.53 4.31
N ALA A 200 22.00 -0.49 4.21
CA ALA A 200 22.94 -0.65 3.08
C ALA A 200 22.28 -0.85 1.70
N LYS A 201 20.95 -1.00 1.62
CA LYS A 201 20.19 -1.11 0.36
C LYS A 201 19.81 0.27 -0.22
N TYR A 202 20.01 1.36 0.53
CA TYR A 202 19.47 2.70 0.25
C TYR A 202 20.54 3.78 0.19
#